data_AF-A0A168ERD8-F1
#
_entry.id   AF-A0A168ERD8-F1
#
_cell.length_a   1.000
_cell.length_b   1.000
_cell.length_c   1.000
_cell.angle_alpha   90.00
_cell.angle_beta   90.00
_cell.angle_gamma   90.00
#
_symmetry.space_group_name_H-M   'P 1'
#
loop_
_entity.id
_entity.type
_entity.pdbx_description
1 polymer ?
#
loop_
_entity_poly.entity_id
_entity_poly.type
_entity_poly.pdbx_seq_one_letter_code
_entity_poly.pdbx_strand_id
1 'polypeptide(L)'
;MLIEQGHQAEHVIDVGPADASDGDLWRYALDNQAVIVTKDEDFADMTAVRSPAPVIVWVRIGNTTRRGLLEWFQPLLGQVVEMVETGNNFIELR
;
A
#
# COMPACT_ATOMS: atom_id res chain seq x y z
N MET A 1 -5.03 -4.25 13.34
CA MET A 1 -3.91 -3.30 13.22
C MET A 1 -4.31 -2.01 12.50
N LEU A 2 -4.62 -1.99 11.21
CA LEU A 2 -5.24 -0.82 10.53
C LEU A 2 -6.72 -0.63 10.95
N ILE A 3 -7.50 -1.70 10.86
CA ILE A 3 -8.92 -1.73 11.28
C ILE A 3 -9.08 -1.38 12.76
N GLU A 4 -8.14 -1.82 13.60
CA GLU A 4 -8.11 -1.51 15.04
C GLU A 4 -7.80 -0.03 15.32
N GLN A 5 -7.18 0.67 14.37
CA GLN A 5 -6.95 2.12 14.42
C GLN A 5 -8.05 2.91 13.67
N GLY A 6 -9.13 2.25 13.26
CA GLY A 6 -10.29 2.89 12.61
C GLY A 6 -10.18 3.03 11.08
N HIS A 7 -9.11 2.52 10.47
CA HIS A 7 -8.93 2.58 9.02
C HIS A 7 -9.51 1.33 8.34
N GLN A 8 -10.21 1.52 7.23
CA GLN A 8 -10.53 0.39 6.34
C GLN A 8 -9.24 -0.11 5.70
N ALA A 9 -8.97 -1.40 5.86
CA ALA A 9 -7.84 -2.06 5.25
C ALA A 9 -8.26 -3.45 4.83
N GLU A 10 -8.03 -3.74 3.56
CA GLU A 10 -8.36 -5.01 2.96
C GLU A 10 -7.05 -5.60 2.44
N HIS A 11 -6.80 -6.87 2.75
CA HIS A 11 -5.64 -7.54 2.21
C HIS A 11 -5.90 -7.84 0.73
N VAL A 12 -4.90 -7.78 -0.14
CA VAL A 12 -5.05 -8.05 -1.60
C VAL A 12 -5.86 -9.33 -1.89
N ILE A 13 -5.67 -10.37 -1.08
CA ILE A 13 -6.37 -11.66 -1.18
C ILE A 13 -7.88 -11.55 -0.86
N ASP A 14 -8.27 -10.58 -0.03
CA ASP A 14 -9.66 -10.35 0.38
C ASP A 14 -10.41 -9.45 -0.63
N VAL A 15 -9.67 -8.72 -1.47
CA VAL A 15 -10.18 -7.69 -2.38
C VAL A 15 -10.46 -8.22 -3.79
N GLY A 16 -9.72 -9.25 -4.22
CA GLY A 16 -9.78 -9.76 -5.58
C GLY A 16 -9.55 -11.27 -5.66
N PRO A 17 -9.64 -11.85 -6.87
CA PRO A 17 -9.22 -13.23 -7.11
C PRO A 17 -7.81 -13.48 -6.58
N ALA A 18 -7.52 -14.69 -6.11
CA ALA A 18 -6.19 -15.04 -5.61
C ALA A 18 -5.06 -14.85 -6.66
N ASP A 19 -5.43 -14.69 -7.93
CA ASP A 19 -4.59 -14.46 -9.09
C ASP A 19 -4.75 -13.05 -9.71
N ALA A 20 -5.29 -12.07 -8.97
CA ALA A 20 -5.39 -10.69 -9.44
C ALA A 20 -4.03 -10.16 -9.89
N SER A 21 -3.96 -9.64 -11.12
CA SER A 21 -2.73 -9.06 -11.66
C SER A 21 -2.43 -7.70 -11.04
N ASP A 22 -1.18 -7.22 -11.12
CA ASP A 22 -0.83 -5.86 -10.67
C ASP A 22 -1.67 -4.79 -11.36
N GLY A 23 -2.04 -5.02 -12.62
CA GLY A 23 -2.94 -4.15 -13.36
C GLY A 23 -4.37 -4.12 -12.81
N ASP A 24 -4.87 -5.25 -12.32
CA ASP A 24 -6.19 -5.33 -11.69
C ASP A 24 -6.19 -4.65 -10.32
N LEU A 25 -5.16 -4.87 -9.52
CA LEU A 25 -4.97 -4.19 -8.24
C LEU A 25 -4.80 -2.69 -8.40
N TRP A 26 -4.05 -2.26 -9.43
CA TRP A 26 -3.90 -0.85 -9.79
C TRP A 26 -5.24 -0.19 -10.10
N ARG A 27 -6.05 -0.84 -10.95
CA ARG A 27 -7.37 -0.34 -11.31
C ARG A 27 -8.33 -0.33 -10.12
N TYR A 28 -8.33 -1.39 -9.32
CA TYR A 28 -9.12 -1.44 -8.09
C TYR A 28 -8.78 -0.27 -7.16
N ALA A 29 -7.49 0.00 -6.96
CA ALA A 29 -7.07 1.09 -6.10
C ALA A 29 -7.49 2.46 -6.64
N LEU A 30 -7.44 2.67 -7.95
CA LEU A 30 -7.96 3.90 -8.57
C LEU A 30 -9.47 4.04 -8.39
N ASP A 31 -10.23 2.99 -8.71
CA ASP A 31 -11.69 2.99 -8.69
C ASP A 31 -12.25 3.22 -7.27
N ASN A 32 -11.53 2.74 -6.25
CA ASN A 32 -11.92 2.85 -4.84
C ASN A 32 -11.18 3.96 -4.08
N GLN A 33 -10.36 4.78 -4.75
CA GLN A 33 -9.49 5.77 -4.11
C GLN A 33 -8.62 5.16 -2.99
N ALA A 34 -8.18 3.93 -3.16
CA ALA A 34 -7.41 3.18 -2.18
C ALA A 34 -5.90 3.49 -2.28
N VAL A 35 -5.22 3.24 -1.16
CA VAL A 35 -3.76 3.30 -1.03
C VAL A 35 -3.21 1.88 -1.17
N ILE A 36 -2.21 1.68 -2.03
CA ILE A 36 -1.52 0.39 -2.14
C ILE A 36 -0.30 0.43 -1.22
N VAL A 37 -0.29 -0.46 -0.21
CA VAL A 37 0.88 -0.70 0.63
C VAL A 37 1.56 -1.97 0.15
N THR A 38 2.81 -1.89 -0.33
CA THR A 38 3.49 -3.02 -0.95
C THR A 38 4.99 -3.04 -0.66
N LYS A 39 5.62 -4.22 -0.74
CA LYS A 39 7.08 -4.39 -0.78
C LYS A 39 7.60 -4.55 -2.20
N ASP A 40 6.71 -4.79 -3.15
CA ASP A 40 7.04 -5.05 -4.55
C ASP A 40 7.44 -3.76 -5.26
N GLU A 41 8.58 -3.78 -5.95
CA GLU A 41 9.13 -2.65 -6.69
C GLU A 41 8.31 -2.37 -7.96
N ASP A 42 7.64 -3.38 -8.51
CA ASP A 42 6.90 -3.24 -9.77
C ASP A 42 5.80 -2.18 -9.66
N PHE A 43 5.12 -2.07 -8.51
CA PHE A 43 4.13 -1.00 -8.28
C PHE A 43 4.77 0.38 -8.19
N ALA A 44 5.98 0.50 -7.64
CA ALA A 44 6.69 1.77 -7.58
C ALA A 44 7.09 2.20 -9.00
N ASP A 45 7.65 1.28 -9.78
CA ASP A 45 8.02 1.52 -11.18
C ASP A 45 6.79 1.88 -12.05
N MET A 46 5.64 1.25 -11.80
CA MET A 46 4.39 1.58 -12.48
C MET A 46 3.99 3.05 -12.28
N THR A 47 4.29 3.68 -11.13
CA THR A 47 3.97 5.12 -10.92
C THR A 47 4.74 6.05 -11.85
N ALA A 48 5.92 5.64 -12.31
CA ALA A 48 6.72 6.44 -13.24
C ALA A 48 6.16 6.43 -14.67
N VAL A 49 5.38 5.39 -15.03
CA VAL A 49 4.94 5.15 -16.41
C VAL A 49 3.42 5.13 -16.59
N ARG A 50 2.63 5.10 -15.50
CA ARG A 50 1.16 5.07 -15.56
C ARG A 50 0.55 6.29 -14.87
N SER A 51 -0.45 6.88 -15.54
CA SER A 51 -1.28 7.95 -14.99
C SER A 51 -2.75 7.73 -15.41
N PRO A 52 -3.73 7.91 -14.51
CA PRO A 52 -3.59 8.24 -13.10
C PRO A 52 -2.95 7.09 -12.30
N ALA A 53 -2.38 7.43 -11.15
CA ALA A 53 -1.75 6.48 -10.22
C ALA A 53 -2.43 6.54 -8.85
N PRO A 54 -2.69 5.39 -8.21
CA PRO A 54 -3.11 5.37 -6.81
C PRO A 54 -1.94 5.81 -5.93
N VAL A 55 -2.24 6.13 -4.67
CA VAL A 55 -1.18 6.41 -3.71
C VAL A 55 -0.43 5.12 -3.39
N ILE A 56 0.89 5.15 -3.52
CA ILE A 56 1.75 4.00 -3.23
C ILE A 56 2.54 4.24 -1.93
N VAL A 57 2.45 3.29 -1.00
CA VAL A 57 3.30 3.18 0.18
C VAL A 57 4.24 1.99 -0.03
N TRP A 58 5.50 2.27 -0.34
CA TRP A 58 6.50 1.25 -0.64
C TRP A 58 7.37 0.94 0.58
N VAL A 59 7.29 -0.31 1.07
CA VAL A 59 7.95 -0.78 2.29
C VAL A 59 9.25 -1.53 1.95
N ARG A 60 10.39 -0.88 2.21
CA ARG A 60 11.72 -1.34 1.81
C ARG A 60 12.56 -1.90 2.95
N ILE A 61 11.95 -2.71 3.79
CA ILE A 61 12.68 -3.50 4.80
C ILE A 61 13.16 -4.83 4.22
N GLY A 62 14.22 -5.40 4.79
CA GLY A 62 14.72 -6.72 4.40
C GLY A 62 13.72 -7.86 4.67
N ASN A 63 14.17 -9.09 4.46
CA ASN A 63 13.35 -10.28 4.74
C ASN A 63 12.91 -10.28 6.20
N THR A 64 11.60 -10.37 6.40
CA THR A 64 10.98 -10.46 7.72
C THR A 64 9.77 -11.37 7.63
N THR A 65 9.37 -11.91 8.77
CA THR A 65 8.10 -12.64 8.86
C THR A 65 6.95 -11.65 8.69
N ARG A 66 5.76 -12.14 8.30
CA ARG A 66 4.54 -11.32 8.30
C ARG A 66 4.34 -10.59 9.64
N ARG A 67 4.58 -11.28 10.75
CA ARG A 67 4.47 -10.69 12.10
C ARG A 67 5.49 -9.56 12.31
N GLY A 68 6.75 -9.79 11.96
CA GLY A 68 7.79 -8.77 12.08
C GLY A 68 7.56 -7.55 11.19
N LEU A 69 7.02 -7.75 9.98
CA LEU A 69 6.59 -6.64 9.11
C LEU A 69 5.50 -5.80 9.80
N LEU A 70 4.47 -6.45 10.36
CA LEU A 70 3.38 -5.77 11.03
C LEU A 70 3.86 -5.01 12.29
N GLU A 71 4.67 -5.65 13.13
CA GLU A 71 5.25 -5.01 14.33
C GLU A 71 6.09 -3.78 13.97
N TRP A 72 6.85 -3.85 12.87
CA TRP A 72 7.64 -2.72 12.38
C TRP A 72 6.78 -1.60 11.76
N PHE A 73 5.74 -1.96 11.00
CA PHE A 73 4.88 -1.00 10.30
C PHE A 73 3.88 -0.30 11.23
N GLN A 74 3.47 -0.93 12.34
CA GLN A 74 2.48 -0.40 13.29
C GLN A 74 2.75 1.02 13.76
N PRO A 75 3.95 1.33 14.29
CA PRO A 75 4.22 2.67 14.80
C PRO A 75 4.25 3.72 13.69
N LEU A 76 4.45 3.33 12.42
CA LEU A 76 4.55 4.25 11.28
C LEU A 76 3.18 4.64 10.71
N LEU A 77 2.11 3.91 11.05
CA LEU A 77 0.83 4.04 10.38
C LEU A 77 0.26 5.46 10.47
N GLY A 78 0.32 6.09 11.65
CA GLY A 78 -0.19 7.44 11.84
C GLY A 78 0.52 8.46 10.93
N GLN A 79 1.84 8.34 10.80
CA GLN A 79 2.63 9.20 9.91
C GLN A 79 2.29 8.95 8.44
N VAL A 80 2.12 7.68 8.04
CA VAL A 80 1.73 7.33 6.67
C VAL A 80 0.38 7.96 6.32
N VAL A 81 -0.61 7.88 7.20
CA VAL A 81 -1.94 8.48 6.99
C VAL A 81 -1.81 10.00 6.81
N GLU A 82 -1.07 10.69 7.68
CA GLU A 82 -0.85 12.13 7.55
C GLU A 82 -0.17 12.49 6.22
N MET A 83 0.81 11.70 5.78
CA MET A 83 1.46 11.90 4.48
C MET A 83 0.48 11.74 3.32
N VAL A 84 -0.41 10.74 3.37
CA VAL A 84 -1.45 10.55 2.35
C VAL A 84 -2.43 11.73 2.34
N GLU A 85 -2.91 12.16 3.50
CA GLU A 85 -3.88 13.27 3.64
C GLU A 85 -3.30 14.62 3.19
N THR A 86 -1.99 14.81 3.33
CA THR A 86 -1.27 16.01 2.86
C THR A 86 -0.99 15.99 1.34
N GLY A 87 -1.43 14.94 0.64
CA GLY A 87 -1.37 14.84 -0.83
C GLY A 87 -0.12 14.14 -1.36
N ASN A 88 0.63 13.42 -0.53
CA ASN A 88 1.73 12.58 -1.02
C ASN A 88 1.15 11.36 -1.74
N ASN A 89 1.45 11.23 -3.02
CA ASN A 89 1.02 10.12 -3.87
C ASN A 89 2.04 8.96 -3.90
N PHE A 90 3.23 9.17 -3.35
CA PHE A 90 4.27 8.16 -3.23
C PHE A 90 5.02 8.33 -1.90
N ILE A 91 5.06 7.27 -1.10
CA ILE A 91 5.66 7.25 0.24
C ILE A 91 6.60 6.04 0.32
N GLU A 92 7.88 6.29 0.49
CA GLU A 92 8.88 5.24 0.69
C GLU A 92 9.22 5.10 2.18
N LEU A 93 9.10 3.89 2.72
CA LEU A 93 9.42 3.56 4.11
C LEU A 93 10.62 2.62 4.15
N ARG A 94 11.62 2.92 5.00
CA ARG A 94 12.88 2.19 5.13
C ARG A 94 13.17 1.80 6.56
#